data_AF-A0AAD4C2N9-F1
#
_entry.id   AF-A0AAD4C2N9-F1
#
_cell.length_a   1.000
_cell.length_b   1.000
_cell.length_c   1.000
_cell.angle_alpha   90.00
_cell.angle_beta   90.00
_cell.angle_gamma   90.00
#
_symmetry.space_group_name_H-M   'P 1'
#
loop_
_entity.id
_entity.type
_entity.pdbx_description
1 polymer ?
#
loop_
_entity_poly.entity_id
_entity_poly.type
_entity_poly.pdbx_seq_one_letter_code
_entity_poly.pdbx_strand_id
1 'polypeptide(L)'
;MEGSEDSQRHVNNIIASRVLAINFAAIHTSSNSFTQVLYNLAANPQYVQDLRDEVEPIIKEEGWSKVSVAKMYKIDSFMKETNAMKDVTFLDGTVIPKGVFVAVAPHPMHFDNEAYDNADVFDPFRFANMRTEDSC
;
A
#
# COMPACT_ATOMS: atom_id res chain seq x y z
N MET A 1 33.70 24.56 9.83
CA MET A 1 33.34 24.25 8.43
C MET A 1 33.07 22.75 8.25
N GLU A 2 33.81 21.87 8.92
CA GLU A 2 33.61 20.41 8.88
C GLU A 2 32.27 19.93 9.50
N GLY A 3 31.84 20.52 10.62
CA GLY A 3 30.55 20.19 11.25
C GLY A 3 29.30 20.60 10.46
N SER A 4 29.40 21.54 9.51
CA SER A 4 28.27 21.89 8.62
C SER A 4 28.13 20.91 7.46
N GLU A 5 29.22 20.31 6.98
CA GLU A 5 29.19 19.33 5.89
C GLU A 5 28.64 17.98 6.35
N ASP A 6 29.01 17.51 7.54
CA ASP A 6 28.49 16.27 8.12
C ASP A 6 26.99 16.37 8.44
N SER A 7 26.55 17.51 8.96
CA SER A 7 25.12 17.79 9.19
C SER A 7 24.34 17.80 7.86
N GLN A 8 24.90 18.42 6.82
CA GLN A 8 24.29 18.43 5.49
C GLN A 8 24.22 17.02 4.87
N ARG A 9 25.26 16.20 5.06
CA ARG A 9 25.28 14.80 4.59
C ARG A 9 24.24 13.94 5.31
N HIS A 10 24.06 14.14 6.61
CA HIS A 10 23.02 13.46 7.39
C HIS A 10 21.61 13.82 6.90
N VAL A 11 21.33 15.10 6.68
CA VAL A 11 20.05 15.58 6.14
C VAL A 11 19.79 14.99 4.74
N ASN A 12 20.80 15.00 3.86
CA ASN A 12 20.67 14.43 2.51
C ASN A 12 20.36 12.92 2.55
N ASN A 13 21.01 12.17 3.45
CA ASN A 13 20.75 10.73 3.61
C ASN A 13 19.31 10.45 4.12
N ILE A 14 18.79 11.29 5.02
CA ILE A 14 17.40 11.17 5.50
C ILE A 14 16.42 11.44 4.34
N ILE A 15 16.65 12.50 3.55
CA ILE A 15 15.79 12.83 2.41
C ILE A 15 15.83 11.69 1.39
N ALA A 16 17.02 11.19 1.04
CA ALA A 16 17.18 10.08 0.10
C ALA A 16 16.44 8.82 0.57
N SER A 17 16.56 8.47 1.86
CA SER A 17 15.89 7.30 2.44
C SER A 17 14.37 7.45 2.42
N ARG A 18 13.84 8.65 2.72
CA ARG A 18 12.40 8.93 2.66
C ARG A 18 11.86 8.87 1.23
N VAL A 19 12.57 9.45 0.27
CA VAL A 19 12.18 9.40 -1.15
C VAL A 19 12.16 7.95 -1.64
N LEU A 20 13.15 7.14 -1.27
CA LEU A 20 13.18 5.72 -1.62
C LEU A 20 11.99 4.95 -1.03
N ALA A 21 11.67 5.18 0.24
CA ALA A 21 10.53 4.54 0.90
C ALA A 21 9.19 4.93 0.26
N ILE A 22 9.00 6.22 -0.06
CA ILE A 22 7.80 6.72 -0.73
C ILE A 22 7.68 6.11 -2.12
N ASN A 23 8.76 6.05 -2.89
CA ASN A 23 8.76 5.45 -4.22
C ASN A 23 8.41 3.96 -4.15
N PHE A 24 9.01 3.21 -3.22
CA PHE A 24 8.71 1.79 -3.05
C PHE A 24 7.22 1.58 -2.75
N ALA A 25 6.66 2.32 -1.79
CA ALA A 25 5.24 2.23 -1.44
C ALA A 25 4.31 2.64 -2.60
N ALA A 26 4.65 3.71 -3.32
CA ALA A 26 3.82 4.27 -4.39
C ALA A 26 3.80 3.41 -5.66
N ILE A 27 4.95 2.82 -6.04
CA ILE A 27 5.07 1.98 -7.24
C ILE A 27 4.21 0.73 -7.09
N HIS A 28 4.38 -0.01 -5.99
CA HIS A 28 3.69 -1.30 -5.82
C HIS A 28 2.17 -1.14 -5.73
N THR A 29 1.69 -0.17 -4.96
CA THR A 29 0.25 0.05 -4.79
C THR A 29 -0.41 0.49 -6.10
N SER A 30 0.18 1.44 -6.83
CA SER A 30 -0.39 1.94 -8.09
C SER A 30 -0.36 0.89 -9.20
N SER A 31 0.76 0.17 -9.34
CA SER A 31 0.89 -0.91 -10.34
C SER A 31 -0.14 -2.01 -10.10
N ASN A 32 -0.30 -2.47 -8.86
CA ASN A 32 -1.28 -3.51 -8.54
C ASN A 32 -2.71 -3.04 -8.85
N SER A 33 -3.08 -1.83 -8.43
CA SER A 33 -4.42 -1.28 -8.67
C SER A 33 -4.73 -1.20 -10.17
N PHE A 34 -3.77 -0.74 -10.98
CA PHE A 34 -3.95 -0.64 -12.42
C PHE A 34 -4.04 -2.01 -13.10
N THR A 35 -3.21 -2.96 -12.69
CA THR A 35 -3.29 -4.35 -13.18
C THR A 35 -4.65 -4.98 -12.89
N GLN A 36 -5.22 -4.76 -11.70
CA GLN A 36 -6.56 -5.26 -11.38
C GLN A 36 -7.64 -4.65 -12.27
N VAL A 37 -7.54 -3.36 -12.58
CA VAL A 37 -8.45 -2.65 -13.50
C VAL A 37 -8.41 -3.28 -14.89
N LEU A 38 -7.22 -3.58 -15.41
CA LEU A 38 -7.06 -4.23 -16.71
C LEU A 38 -7.63 -5.65 -16.72
N TYR A 39 -7.43 -6.44 -15.65
CA TYR A 39 -8.02 -7.77 -15.55
C TYR A 39 -9.55 -7.74 -15.51
N ASN A 40 -10.15 -6.82 -14.74
CA ASN A 40 -11.60 -6.67 -14.72
C ASN A 40 -12.15 -6.21 -16.06
N LEU A 41 -11.43 -5.37 -16.80
CA LEU A 41 -11.82 -4.92 -18.13
C LEU A 41 -11.74 -6.06 -19.17
N ALA A 42 -10.69 -6.88 -19.11
CA ALA A 42 -10.54 -8.05 -19.97
C ALA A 42 -11.62 -9.11 -19.69
N ALA A 43 -12.01 -9.29 -18.42
CA ALA A 43 -13.07 -10.20 -18.03
C ALA A 43 -14.48 -9.69 -18.35
N ASN A 44 -14.67 -8.37 -18.50
CA ASN A 44 -15.96 -7.73 -18.74
C ASN A 44 -15.92 -6.78 -19.96
N PRO A 45 -15.71 -7.32 -21.18
CA PRO A 45 -15.54 -6.50 -22.39
C PRO A 45 -16.78 -5.66 -22.74
N GLN A 46 -17.97 -6.00 -22.22
CA GLN A 46 -19.20 -5.26 -22.43
C GLN A 46 -19.13 -3.80 -21.95
N TYR A 47 -18.28 -3.49 -20.97
CA TYR A 47 -18.15 -2.13 -20.44
C TYR A 47 -17.14 -1.27 -21.20
N VAL A 48 -16.30 -1.86 -22.07
CA VAL A 48 -15.22 -1.14 -22.76
C VAL A 48 -15.78 -0.01 -23.62
N GLN A 49 -16.85 -0.26 -24.37
CA GLN A 49 -17.42 0.74 -25.27
C GLN A 49 -18.00 1.92 -24.47
N ASP A 50 -18.77 1.65 -23.42
CA ASP A 50 -19.36 2.68 -22.56
C ASP A 50 -18.33 3.60 -21.89
N LEU A 51 -17.14 3.05 -21.58
CA LEU A 51 -16.01 3.80 -21.04
C LEU A 51 -15.33 4.64 -22.13
N ARG A 52 -15.17 4.13 -23.35
CA ARG A 52 -14.62 4.89 -24.48
C ARG A 52 -15.52 6.04 -24.89
N ASP A 53 -16.83 5.80 -24.94
CA ASP A 53 -17.82 6.81 -25.29
C ASP A 53 -17.86 7.97 -24.28
N GLU A 54 -17.41 7.76 -23.04
CA GLU A 54 -17.18 8.83 -22.06
C GLU A 54 -15.87 9.59 -22.33
N VAL A 55 -14.77 8.86 -22.56
CA VAL A 55 -13.42 9.45 -22.65
C VAL A 55 -13.21 10.24 -23.94
N GLU A 56 -13.65 9.71 -25.08
CA GLU A 56 -13.40 10.29 -26.40
C GLU A 56 -13.91 11.73 -26.57
N PRO A 57 -15.16 12.08 -26.23
CA PRO A 57 -15.65 13.46 -26.36
C PRO A 57 -14.94 14.42 -25.40
N ILE A 58 -14.68 14.00 -24.16
CA ILE A 58 -14.02 14.83 -23.13
C ILE A 58 -12.59 15.20 -23.58
N ILE A 59 -11.83 14.23 -24.07
CA ILE A 59 -10.46 14.47 -24.54
C ILE A 59 -10.45 15.28 -25.84
N LYS A 60 -11.45 15.11 -26.71
CA LYS A 60 -11.56 15.90 -27.94
C LYS A 60 -11.83 17.38 -27.66
N GLU A 61 -12.61 17.69 -26.63
CA GLU A 61 -12.96 19.07 -26.26
C GLU A 61 -11.86 19.74 -25.44
N GLU A 62 -11.30 19.05 -24.45
CA GLU A 62 -10.45 19.68 -23.42
C GLU A 62 -8.98 19.22 -23.45
N GLY A 63 -8.67 18.22 -24.28
CA GLY A 63 -7.37 17.55 -24.26
C GLY A 63 -7.11 16.81 -22.95
N TRP A 64 -5.88 16.32 -22.79
CA TRP A 64 -5.45 15.70 -21.54
C TRP A 64 -5.10 16.76 -20.49
N SER A 65 -5.99 16.92 -19.52
CA SER A 65 -5.80 17.80 -18.38
C SER A 65 -6.38 17.20 -17.09
N LYS A 66 -5.93 17.70 -15.93
CA LYS A 66 -6.53 17.29 -14.64
C LYS A 66 -8.04 17.53 -14.59
N VAL A 67 -8.52 18.59 -15.25
CA VAL A 67 -9.93 18.94 -15.34
C VAL A 67 -10.69 17.91 -16.19
N SER A 68 -10.13 17.51 -17.34
CA SER A 68 -10.73 16.50 -18.21
C SER A 68 -10.84 15.13 -17.54
N VAL A 69 -9.80 14.69 -16.82
CA VAL A 69 -9.81 13.40 -16.09
C VAL A 69 -10.85 13.40 -14.98
N ALA A 70 -11.03 14.53 -14.29
CA ALA A 70 -12.04 14.66 -13.25
C ALA A 70 -13.49 14.55 -13.76
N LYS A 71 -13.72 14.67 -15.08
CA LYS A 71 -15.03 14.52 -15.74
C LYS A 71 -15.33 13.09 -16.17
N MET A 72 -14.37 12.17 -16.06
CA MET A 72 -14.53 10.76 -16.46
C MET A 72 -15.15 9.93 -15.32
N TYR A 73 -16.44 10.12 -15.09
CA TYR A 73 -17.14 9.55 -13.94
C TYR A 73 -17.27 8.03 -14.00
N LYS A 74 -17.48 7.44 -15.19
CA LYS A 74 -17.58 5.98 -15.37
C LYS A 74 -16.22 5.31 -15.17
N ILE A 75 -15.15 5.92 -15.70
CA ILE A 75 -13.77 5.44 -15.47
C ILE A 75 -13.44 5.45 -13.97
N ASP A 76 -13.72 6.55 -13.28
CA ASP A 76 -13.51 6.67 -11.83
C ASP A 76 -14.30 5.62 -11.04
N SER A 77 -15.58 5.43 -11.37
CA SER A 77 -16.44 4.40 -10.77
C SER A 77 -15.88 2.98 -10.98
N PHE A 78 -15.45 2.65 -12.20
CA PHE A 78 -14.88 1.34 -12.54
C PHE A 78 -13.58 1.06 -11.76
N MET A 79 -12.70 2.05 -11.64
CA MET A 79 -11.47 1.92 -10.86
C MET A 79 -11.74 1.74 -9.36
N LYS A 80 -12.75 2.43 -8.81
CA LYS A 80 -13.16 2.28 -7.41
C LYS A 80 -13.73 0.90 -7.12
N GLU A 81 -14.59 0.38 -7.99
CA GLU A 81 -15.16 -0.96 -7.81
C GLU A 81 -14.11 -2.06 -7.94
N THR A 82 -13.14 -1.87 -8.85
CA THR A 82 -12.02 -2.81 -9.01
C THR A 82 -11.10 -2.88 -7.79
N ASN A 83 -10.84 -1.73 -7.15
CA ASN A 83 -9.96 -1.64 -5.98
C ASN A 83 -10.69 -1.79 -4.65
N ALA A 84 -11.97 -2.16 -4.69
CA ALA A 84 -12.76 -2.35 -3.48
C ALA A 84 -12.40 -3.72 -2.84
N MET A 85 -11.72 -3.69 -1.69
CA MET A 85 -11.42 -4.88 -0.87
C MET A 85 -12.73 -5.57 -0.45
N LYS A 86 -12.93 -6.82 -0.86
CA LYS A 86 -14.10 -7.65 -0.50
C LYS A 86 -14.05 -8.06 0.98
N ASP A 87 -15.15 -8.63 1.46
CA ASP A 87 -15.21 -9.30 2.75
C ASP A 87 -14.14 -10.40 2.85
N VAL A 88 -13.40 -10.47 3.96
CA VAL A 88 -12.35 -11.47 4.20
C VAL A 88 -12.78 -12.37 5.33
N THR A 89 -12.94 -13.67 5.09
CA THR A 89 -13.21 -14.65 6.17
C THR A 89 -11.91 -15.31 6.60
N PHE A 90 -11.55 -15.17 7.88
CA PHE A 90 -10.43 -15.85 8.52
C PHE A 90 -10.69 -17.36 8.67
N LEU A 91 -9.64 -18.15 8.88
CA LEU A 91 -9.71 -19.62 8.98
C LEU A 91 -10.57 -20.12 10.16
N ASP A 92 -10.76 -19.29 11.18
CA ASP A 92 -11.63 -19.53 12.32
C ASP A 92 -13.12 -19.24 12.03
N GLY A 93 -13.44 -18.78 10.80
CA GLY A 93 -14.77 -18.39 10.37
C GLY A 93 -15.12 -16.92 10.61
N THR A 94 -14.20 -16.12 11.16
CA THR A 94 -14.45 -14.69 11.43
C THR A 94 -14.44 -13.88 10.12
N VAL A 95 -15.55 -13.22 9.79
CA VAL A 95 -15.69 -12.40 8.58
C VAL A 95 -15.34 -10.94 8.90
N ILE A 96 -14.36 -10.37 8.20
CA ILE A 96 -14.10 -8.93 8.12
C ILE A 96 -14.97 -8.38 6.99
N PRO A 97 -15.98 -7.55 7.28
CA PRO A 97 -16.78 -6.91 6.25
C PRO A 97 -15.98 -5.87 5.49
N LYS A 98 -16.30 -5.71 4.20
CA LYS A 98 -15.79 -4.67 3.31
C LYS A 98 -15.96 -3.29 3.96
N GLY A 99 -14.85 -2.54 4.02
CA GLY A 99 -14.81 -1.18 4.54
C GLY A 99 -14.44 -1.04 6.02
N VAL A 100 -14.18 -2.13 6.74
CA VAL A 100 -13.66 -2.07 8.12
C VAL A 100 -12.13 -1.97 8.10
N PHE A 101 -11.60 -0.99 8.85
CA PHE A 101 -10.17 -0.89 9.11
C PHE A 101 -9.77 -1.91 10.16
N VAL A 102 -8.99 -2.90 9.75
CA VAL A 102 -8.38 -3.87 10.64
C VAL A 102 -6.99 -3.40 10.99
N ALA A 103 -6.73 -3.23 12.27
CA ALA A 103 -5.41 -2.91 12.80
C ALA A 103 -4.90 -4.10 13.61
N VAL A 104 -3.65 -4.47 13.39
CA VAL A 104 -2.96 -5.42 14.25
C VAL A 104 -2.31 -4.64 15.37
N ALA A 105 -2.41 -5.11 16.61
CA ALA A 105 -1.80 -4.46 17.77
C ALA A 105 -0.40 -5.04 18.00
N PRO A 106 0.68 -4.37 17.54
CA PRO A 106 2.03 -4.91 17.68
C PRO A 106 2.51 -4.95 19.13
N HIS A 107 2.00 -4.05 19.98
CA HIS A 107 2.40 -3.99 21.38
C HIS A 107 2.13 -5.30 22.14
N PRO A 108 0.89 -5.82 22.25
CA PRO A 108 0.65 -7.08 22.95
C PRO A 108 1.44 -8.24 22.33
N MET A 109 1.65 -8.28 21.00
CA MET A 109 2.46 -9.33 20.36
C MET A 109 3.95 -9.24 20.71
N HIS A 110 4.51 -8.04 20.81
CA HIS A 110 5.91 -7.85 21.18
C HIS A 110 6.18 -8.07 22.67
N PHE A 111 5.12 -7.98 23.48
CA PHE A 111 5.15 -8.18 24.93
C PHE A 111 4.49 -9.51 25.34
N ASP A 112 4.32 -10.43 24.38
CA ASP A 112 3.76 -11.76 24.60
C ASP A 112 4.86 -12.71 25.08
N ASN A 113 4.69 -13.24 26.29
CA ASN A 113 5.63 -14.21 26.87
C ASN A 113 5.55 -15.58 26.21
N GLU A 114 4.48 -15.90 25.47
CA GLU A 114 4.43 -17.13 24.68
C GLU A 114 5.31 -17.02 23.42
N ALA A 115 5.50 -15.81 22.90
CA ALA A 115 6.33 -15.55 21.73
C ALA A 115 7.79 -15.21 22.12
N TYR A 116 8.01 -14.53 23.24
CA TYR A 116 9.33 -14.12 23.71
C TYR A 116 9.45 -14.27 25.24
N ASP A 117 10.40 -15.08 25.74
CA ASP A 117 10.57 -15.28 27.19
C ASP A 117 10.89 -13.97 27.95
N ASN A 118 10.10 -13.60 28.97
CA ASN A 118 10.21 -12.34 29.72
C ASN A 118 10.10 -11.09 28.83
N ALA A 119 9.11 -11.07 27.93
CA ALA A 119 8.89 -10.04 26.91
C ALA A 119 8.74 -8.61 27.47
N ASP A 120 8.34 -8.46 28.74
CA ASP A 120 8.20 -7.18 29.45
C ASP A 120 9.53 -6.58 29.93
N VAL A 121 10.60 -7.37 29.93
CA VAL A 121 11.94 -6.92 30.31
C VAL A 121 12.72 -6.48 29.07
N PHE A 122 13.28 -5.26 29.12
CA PHE A 122 14.16 -4.78 28.06
C PHE A 122 15.48 -5.56 28.09
N ASP A 123 15.59 -6.56 27.22
CA ASP A 123 16.82 -7.30 26.96
C ASP A 123 17.40 -6.82 25.61
N PRO A 124 18.51 -6.05 25.62
CA PRO A 124 19.10 -5.48 24.41
C PRO A 124 19.73 -6.54 23.49
N PHE A 125 19.93 -7.78 23.95
CA PHE A 125 20.53 -8.87 23.16
C PHE A 125 19.57 -10.00 22.85
N ARG A 126 18.31 -9.93 23.30
CA ARG A 126 17.23 -10.91 23.07
C ARG A 126 17.26 -11.53 21.66
N PHE A 127 17.21 -10.68 20.64
CA PHE A 127 17.16 -11.12 19.23
C PHE A 127 18.51 -11.55 18.66
N ALA A 128 19.62 -11.15 19.27
CA ALA A 128 20.96 -11.64 18.90
C ALA A 128 21.19 -13.05 19.47
N ASN A 129 20.71 -13.32 20.69
CA ASN A 129 20.80 -14.62 21.34
C ASN A 129 19.90 -15.65 20.66
N MET A 130 18.63 -15.30 20.36
CA MET A 130 17.70 -16.18 19.60
C MET A 130 18.31 -16.66 18.27
N ARG A 131 18.99 -15.76 17.53
CA ARG A 131 19.67 -16.13 16.27
C ARG A 131 20.87 -17.06 16.46
N THR A 132 21.49 -17.03 17.64
CA THR A 132 22.65 -17.89 17.95
C THR A 132 22.18 -19.27 18.39
N GLU A 133 21.04 -19.36 19.09
CA GLU A 133 20.38 -20.61 19.47
C GLU A 133 19.81 -21.36 18.26
N ASP A 134 19.27 -20.65 17.26
CA ASP A 134 18.81 -21.24 15.99
C ASP A 134 19.95 -21.75 15.09
N SER A 135 21.21 -21.45 15.44
CA SER A 135 22.40 -21.80 14.65
C SER A 135 23.14 -23.05 15.15
N CYS A 136 22.56 -23.83 16.07
CA CYS A 136 23.09 -25.14 16.50
C CYS A 136 22.04 -26.25 16.42
#